data_AF-A0A7K3DPI2-F1
#
_entry.id   AF-A0A7K3DPI2-F1
#
_cell.length_a   1.000
_cell.length_b   1.000
_cell.length_c   1.000
_cell.angle_alpha   90.00
_cell.angle_beta   90.00
_cell.angle_gamma   90.00
#
_symmetry.space_group_name_H-M   'P 1'
#
loop_
_entity.id
_entity.type
_entity.pdbx_description
1 polymer ?
#
loop_
_entity_poly.entity_id
_entity_poly.type
_entity_poly.pdbx_seq_one_letter_code
_entity_poly.pdbx_strand_id
1 'polypeptide(L)'
;SLVAVPRGSALRVPAPQDGRALRLFLHWMQEKGQRVDLDLSVAFYDDQWRFVGLCDYTRLEWGGEAALHSGDLTSAPAPHGATEYVDLDLGALRASGVRFALPVVLSYNDVPFDRLPDAFAGFMGVERGARARFDARAVRQRFDLAGDAKALVPMIVDLRTLRAWWADTTLPTGDGNHSVWRHKEALRRLGRDLLDAFQAGDRATLWDVACWTAAARTDGDVVVRDASGAGRIYRRAADEPRAEFALRVREGWEPDVPAATVPDLAGRRVFAALEYAELPEAAEGTLYRLFPGPADAYGLGRRTAGDLVARLEPGRP
;
A
#
# COMPACT_ATOMS: atom_id res chain seq x y z
N SER A 1 -1.22 -3.34 14.47
CA SER A 1 -2.59 -3.45 13.94
C SER A 1 -2.51 -3.33 12.44
N LEU A 2 -2.98 -4.35 11.72
CA LEU A 2 -3.03 -4.34 10.26
C LEU A 2 -4.18 -3.46 9.80
N VAL A 3 -3.92 -2.69 8.74
CA VAL A 3 -4.88 -1.71 8.22
C VAL A 3 -5.63 -2.36 7.07
N ALA A 4 -6.95 -2.44 7.17
CA ALA A 4 -7.79 -2.81 6.05
C ALA A 4 -7.84 -1.64 5.06
N VAL A 5 -7.47 -1.90 3.81
CA VAL A 5 -7.49 -0.91 2.73
C VAL A 5 -8.53 -1.34 1.69
N PRO A 6 -9.49 -0.47 1.31
CA PRO A 6 -10.48 -0.83 0.30
C PRO A 6 -9.85 -0.86 -1.09
N ARG A 7 -10.45 -1.64 -2.01
CA ARG A 7 -10.07 -1.68 -3.43
C ARG A 7 -10.01 -0.26 -4.02
N GLY A 8 -8.95 0.01 -4.77
CA GLY A 8 -8.65 1.33 -5.36
C GLY A 8 -7.88 2.28 -4.44
N SER A 9 -7.55 1.87 -3.21
CA SER A 9 -6.60 2.60 -2.38
C SER A 9 -5.21 2.59 -3.02
N ALA A 10 -4.48 3.69 -2.91
CA ALA A 10 -3.09 3.77 -3.36
C ALA A 10 -2.16 3.85 -2.16
N LEU A 11 -1.26 2.88 -2.03
CA LEU A 11 -0.21 2.86 -1.01
C LEU A 11 1.12 3.25 -1.62
N ARG A 12 1.95 3.98 -0.88
CA ARG A 12 3.33 4.28 -1.32
C ARG A 12 4.18 3.02 -1.23
N VAL A 13 5.03 2.82 -2.24
CA VAL A 13 6.10 1.83 -2.21
C VAL A 13 7.46 2.51 -2.02
N PRO A 14 8.50 1.80 -1.54
CA PRO A 14 9.82 2.39 -1.34
C PRO A 14 10.33 3.08 -2.60
N ALA A 15 10.86 4.29 -2.47
CA ALA A 15 11.39 5.01 -3.62
C ALA A 15 12.79 4.48 -3.98
N PRO A 16 13.20 4.50 -5.26
CA PRO A 16 14.50 3.99 -5.66
C PRO A 16 15.66 4.62 -4.89
N GLN A 17 15.59 5.93 -4.61
CA GLN A 17 16.60 6.68 -3.86
C GLN A 17 16.72 6.28 -2.38
N ASP A 18 15.75 5.54 -1.84
CA ASP A 18 15.78 5.10 -0.44
C ASP A 18 16.77 3.94 -0.21
N GLY A 19 17.41 3.43 -1.27
CA GLY A 19 18.30 2.26 -1.20
C GLY A 19 17.57 0.97 -0.82
N ARG A 20 16.24 0.96 -0.93
CA ARG A 20 15.37 -0.16 -0.56
C ARG A 20 14.79 -0.87 -1.78
N ALA A 21 14.53 -2.16 -1.63
CA ALA A 21 13.71 -2.96 -2.52
C ALA A 21 12.30 -3.11 -1.95
N LEU A 22 11.32 -3.30 -2.84
CA LEU A 22 9.98 -3.74 -2.47
C LEU A 22 10.01 -5.28 -2.36
N ARG A 23 9.95 -5.82 -1.14
CA ARG A 23 9.85 -7.26 -0.91
C ARG A 23 8.40 -7.66 -0.77
N LEU A 24 7.92 -8.43 -1.72
CA LEU A 24 6.68 -9.17 -1.63
C LEU A 24 6.92 -10.41 -0.76
N PHE A 25 5.90 -10.83 -0.02
CA PHE A 25 5.96 -12.08 0.73
C PHE A 25 4.63 -12.84 0.66
N LEU A 26 4.74 -14.15 0.72
CA LEU A 26 3.63 -15.10 0.78
C LEU A 26 3.99 -16.14 1.83
N HIS A 27 3.13 -16.27 2.84
CA HIS A 27 3.25 -17.30 3.86
C HIS A 27 2.01 -18.19 3.84
N TRP A 28 2.22 -19.48 4.06
CA TRP A 28 1.13 -20.39 4.32
C TRP A 28 1.56 -21.54 5.24
N MET A 29 0.57 -22.19 5.82
CA MET A 29 0.69 -23.43 6.55
C MET A 29 -0.31 -24.44 6.00
N GLN A 30 0.10 -25.70 5.92
CA GLN A 30 -0.76 -26.80 5.47
C GLN A 30 -1.13 -27.74 6.63
N GLU A 31 -2.30 -28.35 6.53
CA GLU A 31 -2.71 -29.40 7.46
C GLU A 31 -1.95 -30.72 7.21
N LYS A 32 -1.93 -31.59 8.23
CA LYS A 32 -1.29 -32.90 8.12
C LYS A 32 -2.00 -33.76 7.08
N GLY A 33 -1.25 -34.28 6.11
CA GLY A 33 -1.79 -35.15 5.06
C GLY A 33 -2.31 -34.39 3.82
N GLN A 34 -2.25 -33.06 3.83
CA GLN A 34 -2.52 -32.23 2.65
C GLN A 34 -1.22 -31.55 2.21
N ARG A 35 -0.87 -31.66 0.93
CA ARG A 35 0.16 -30.81 0.32
C ARG A 35 -0.53 -29.52 -0.15
N VAL A 36 0.04 -28.38 0.20
CA VAL A 36 -0.39 -27.07 -0.32
C VAL A 36 0.81 -26.42 -0.97
N ASP A 37 0.63 -26.03 -2.21
CA ASP A 37 1.65 -25.49 -3.09
C ASP A 37 1.19 -24.11 -3.53
N LEU A 38 1.65 -23.08 -2.84
CA LEU A 38 1.34 -21.71 -3.21
C LEU A 38 2.57 -21.06 -3.85
N ASP A 39 2.35 -20.39 -4.98
CA ASP A 39 3.38 -19.63 -5.67
C ASP A 39 3.18 -18.12 -5.45
N LEU A 40 4.27 -17.43 -5.14
CA LEU A 40 4.36 -15.99 -5.32
C LEU A 40 4.97 -15.67 -6.69
N SER A 41 4.30 -14.86 -7.49
CA SER A 41 4.82 -14.52 -8.82
C SER A 41 4.60 -13.05 -9.14
N VAL A 42 5.34 -12.53 -10.10
CA VAL A 42 5.19 -11.14 -10.55
C VAL A 42 5.26 -11.07 -12.07
N ALA A 43 4.22 -10.49 -12.69
CA ALA A 43 4.22 -10.16 -14.11
C ALA A 43 4.62 -8.69 -14.34
N PHE A 44 5.47 -8.44 -15.33
CA PHE A 44 5.95 -7.11 -15.69
C PHE A 44 5.37 -6.64 -17.02
N TYR A 45 4.93 -5.38 -17.06
CA TYR A 45 4.40 -4.73 -18.25
C TYR A 45 5.04 -3.35 -18.44
N ASP A 46 5.15 -2.93 -19.69
CA ASP A 46 5.59 -1.59 -20.05
C ASP A 46 4.46 -0.56 -19.97
N ASP A 47 4.71 0.66 -20.44
CA ASP A 47 3.74 1.75 -20.40
C ASP A 47 2.57 1.61 -21.38
N GLN A 48 2.69 0.74 -22.37
CA GLN A 48 1.64 0.36 -23.30
C GLN A 48 0.94 -0.94 -22.87
N TRP A 49 1.18 -1.40 -21.63
CA TRP A 49 0.70 -2.67 -21.10
C TRP A 49 1.18 -3.90 -21.89
N ARG A 50 2.26 -3.81 -22.66
CA ARG A 50 2.85 -4.99 -23.32
C ARG A 50 3.61 -5.80 -22.29
N PHE A 51 3.49 -7.12 -22.37
CA PHE A 51 4.19 -8.03 -21.46
C PHE A 51 5.70 -7.96 -21.69
N VAL A 52 6.45 -7.65 -20.64
CA VAL A 52 7.91 -7.47 -20.66
C VAL A 52 8.62 -8.72 -20.12
N GLY A 53 8.03 -9.37 -19.13
CA GLY A 53 8.62 -10.52 -18.47
C GLY A 53 7.89 -10.90 -17.19
N LEU A 54 8.47 -11.84 -16.46
CA LEU A 54 7.96 -12.27 -15.16
C LEU A 54 9.10 -12.77 -14.28
N CYS A 55 8.83 -12.84 -12.98
CA CYS A 55 9.64 -13.53 -11.97
C CYS A 55 8.70 -14.49 -11.22
N ASP A 56 8.98 -15.78 -11.27
CA ASP A 56 8.18 -16.87 -10.68
C ASP A 56 9.06 -18.09 -10.37
N TYR A 57 8.46 -19.18 -9.89
CA TYR A 57 9.15 -20.44 -9.58
C TYR A 57 9.95 -21.04 -10.75
N THR A 58 9.58 -20.75 -12.01
CA THR A 58 10.33 -21.20 -13.21
C THR A 58 11.48 -20.27 -13.58
N ARG A 59 11.43 -19.02 -13.10
CA ARG A 59 12.41 -17.98 -13.37
C ARG A 59 12.61 -17.12 -12.12
N LEU A 60 13.51 -17.59 -11.27
CA LEU A 60 13.82 -16.97 -9.98
C LEU A 60 14.56 -15.63 -10.09
N GLU A 61 15.03 -15.26 -11.27
CA GLU A 61 15.68 -13.97 -11.52
C GLU A 61 15.22 -13.34 -12.85
N TRP A 62 14.98 -12.03 -12.81
CA TRP A 62 14.71 -11.24 -14.00
C TRP A 62 15.50 -9.92 -14.01
N GLY A 63 16.01 -9.54 -15.18
CA GLY A 63 16.58 -8.21 -15.42
C GLY A 63 17.92 -7.93 -14.73
N GLY A 64 18.74 -8.95 -14.46
CA GLY A 64 20.03 -8.79 -13.77
C GLY A 64 19.81 -8.32 -12.33
N GLU A 65 19.18 -9.18 -11.52
CA GLU A 65 18.78 -8.90 -10.14
C GLU A 65 17.70 -7.82 -9.94
N ALA A 66 17.10 -7.28 -11.01
CA ALA A 66 15.99 -6.32 -10.89
C ALA A 66 14.75 -6.94 -10.20
N ALA A 67 14.56 -8.25 -10.35
CA ALA A 67 13.65 -9.04 -9.53
C ALA A 67 14.30 -10.37 -9.12
N LEU A 68 14.17 -10.73 -7.84
CA LEU A 68 14.76 -11.94 -7.25
C LEU A 68 13.73 -12.70 -6.42
N HIS A 69 13.51 -13.97 -6.76
CA HIS A 69 12.65 -14.90 -6.03
C HIS A 69 13.48 -15.69 -5.01
N SER A 70 12.93 -15.98 -3.83
CA SER A 70 13.63 -16.75 -2.78
C SER A 70 13.77 -18.24 -3.06
N GLY A 71 13.36 -18.73 -4.23
CA GLY A 71 13.14 -20.15 -4.51
C GLY A 71 11.68 -20.59 -4.33
N ASP A 72 11.41 -21.82 -4.78
CA ASP A 72 10.09 -22.46 -4.86
C ASP A 72 9.91 -23.44 -3.68
N LEU A 73 8.98 -23.14 -2.79
CA LEU A 73 8.66 -23.97 -1.64
C LEU A 73 7.31 -24.65 -1.85
N THR A 74 7.32 -25.95 -2.11
CA THR A 74 6.07 -26.64 -2.48
C THR A 74 5.37 -27.39 -1.35
N SER A 75 5.78 -27.15 -0.09
CA SER A 75 5.20 -27.78 1.11
C SER A 75 5.47 -26.94 2.35
N ALA A 76 4.45 -26.85 3.22
CA ALA A 76 4.43 -25.92 4.34
C ALA A 76 3.92 -26.55 5.66
N PRO A 77 4.52 -27.64 6.16
CA PRO A 77 4.01 -28.33 7.34
C PRO A 77 4.04 -27.44 8.59
N ALA A 78 3.00 -27.58 9.41
CA ALA A 78 3.01 -27.05 10.78
C ALA A 78 4.21 -27.62 11.59
N PRO A 79 4.76 -26.85 12.54
CA PRO A 79 4.32 -25.51 12.97
C PRO A 79 4.97 -24.35 12.22
N HIS A 80 5.85 -24.63 11.25
CA HIS A 80 6.70 -23.60 10.65
C HIS A 80 6.11 -22.97 9.39
N GLY A 81 5.27 -23.71 8.66
CA GLY A 81 4.77 -23.27 7.36
C GLY A 81 5.88 -23.11 6.32
N ALA A 82 5.58 -22.37 5.26
CA ALA A 82 6.53 -21.96 4.23
C ALA A 82 6.37 -20.47 3.96
N THR A 83 7.45 -19.80 3.57
CA THR A 83 7.41 -18.39 3.16
C THR A 83 8.24 -18.16 1.93
N GLU A 84 7.63 -17.61 0.90
CA GLU A 84 8.30 -17.14 -0.31
C GLU A 84 8.41 -15.62 -0.31
N TYR A 85 9.44 -15.13 -0.99
CA TYR A 85 9.71 -13.72 -1.18
C TYR A 85 10.04 -13.43 -2.63
N VAL A 86 9.59 -12.26 -3.12
CA VAL A 86 10.08 -11.67 -4.36
C VAL A 86 10.52 -10.25 -4.09
N ASP A 87 11.81 -9.99 -4.26
CA ASP A 87 12.40 -8.67 -4.13
C ASP A 87 12.38 -7.94 -5.47
N LEU A 88 11.89 -6.71 -5.47
CA LEU A 88 11.81 -5.86 -6.65
C LEU A 88 12.66 -4.60 -6.43
N ASP A 89 13.72 -4.45 -7.21
CA ASP A 89 14.43 -3.18 -7.36
C ASP A 89 13.67 -2.31 -8.36
N LEU A 90 12.82 -1.42 -7.84
CA LEU A 90 11.97 -0.57 -8.68
C LEU A 90 12.77 0.36 -9.60
N GLY A 91 14.01 0.71 -9.24
CA GLY A 91 14.89 1.51 -10.09
C GLY A 91 15.40 0.70 -11.28
N ALA A 92 15.92 -0.50 -11.02
CA ALA A 92 16.42 -1.40 -12.06
C ALA A 92 15.31 -1.89 -13.01
N LEU A 93 14.13 -2.19 -12.47
CA LEU A 93 12.95 -2.55 -13.27
C LEU A 93 12.56 -1.42 -14.23
N ARG A 94 12.52 -0.16 -13.75
CA ARG A 94 12.25 1.01 -14.60
C ARG A 94 13.28 1.20 -15.69
N ALA A 95 14.56 1.06 -15.35
CA ALA A 95 15.66 1.16 -16.31
C ALA A 95 15.55 0.07 -17.41
N SER A 96 14.91 -1.06 -17.08
CA SER A 96 14.63 -2.16 -18.01
C SER A 96 13.31 -2.03 -18.77
N GLY A 97 12.64 -0.86 -18.71
CA GLY A 97 11.41 -0.58 -19.45
C GLY A 97 10.11 -1.03 -18.76
N VAL A 98 10.18 -1.51 -17.52
CA VAL A 98 8.97 -1.89 -16.76
C VAL A 98 8.28 -0.64 -16.20
N ARG A 99 6.97 -0.53 -16.44
CA ARG A 99 6.12 0.46 -15.77
C ARG A 99 5.25 -0.17 -14.69
N PHE A 100 4.70 -1.34 -14.96
CA PHE A 100 3.77 -2.01 -14.05
C PHE A 100 4.31 -3.37 -13.62
N ALA A 101 4.28 -3.64 -12.34
CA ALA A 101 4.49 -4.96 -11.77
C ALA A 101 3.19 -5.44 -11.11
N LEU A 102 2.71 -6.61 -11.49
CA LEU A 102 1.51 -7.24 -10.96
C LEU A 102 1.91 -8.49 -10.18
N PRO A 103 1.98 -8.41 -8.84
CA PRO A 103 2.07 -9.59 -8.00
C PRO A 103 0.86 -10.49 -8.22
N VAL A 104 1.07 -11.80 -8.17
CA VAL A 104 0.04 -12.81 -8.25
C VAL A 104 0.37 -13.87 -7.21
N VAL A 105 -0.61 -14.22 -6.39
CA VAL A 105 -0.56 -15.40 -5.52
C VAL A 105 -1.39 -16.49 -6.18
N LEU A 106 -0.78 -17.64 -6.43
CA LEU A 106 -1.44 -18.79 -7.05
C LEU A 106 -1.44 -19.96 -6.07
N SER A 107 -2.52 -20.74 -6.06
CA SER A 107 -2.55 -22.08 -5.50
C SER A 107 -2.32 -23.07 -6.63
N TYR A 108 -1.08 -23.53 -6.79
CA TYR A 108 -0.64 -24.34 -7.91
C TYR A 108 -1.41 -25.66 -8.00
N ASN A 109 -1.69 -26.28 -6.85
CA ASN A 109 -2.35 -27.58 -6.76
C ASN A 109 -3.84 -27.49 -6.37
N ASP A 110 -4.51 -26.42 -6.78
CA ASP A 110 -5.97 -26.26 -6.74
C ASP A 110 -6.61 -26.22 -5.33
N VAL A 111 -5.84 -25.92 -4.28
CA VAL A 111 -6.40 -25.76 -2.93
C VAL A 111 -6.96 -24.34 -2.76
N PRO A 112 -8.28 -24.15 -2.52
CA PRO A 112 -8.84 -22.82 -2.29
C PRO A 112 -8.29 -22.17 -1.02
N PHE A 113 -8.17 -20.84 -1.03
CA PHE A 113 -7.58 -20.09 0.09
C PHE A 113 -8.35 -20.24 1.41
N ASP A 114 -9.68 -20.39 1.38
CA ASP A 114 -10.50 -20.60 2.58
C ASP A 114 -10.30 -21.96 3.27
N ARG A 115 -9.58 -22.90 2.63
CA ARG A 115 -9.20 -24.19 3.23
C ARG A 115 -7.83 -24.15 3.91
N LEU A 116 -7.14 -23.01 3.88
CA LEU A 116 -5.82 -22.87 4.46
C LEU A 116 -5.91 -22.33 5.88
N PRO A 117 -5.32 -23.01 6.88
CA PRO A 117 -5.46 -22.62 8.29
C PRO A 117 -4.76 -21.28 8.61
N ASP A 118 -3.62 -21.04 7.99
CA ASP A 118 -2.88 -19.77 8.09
C ASP A 118 -2.25 -19.49 6.73
N ALA A 119 -2.77 -18.49 6.02
CA ALA A 119 -2.24 -18.08 4.73
C ALA A 119 -2.41 -16.58 4.55
N PHE A 120 -1.30 -15.90 4.26
CA PHE A 120 -1.29 -14.45 4.12
C PHE A 120 -0.18 -13.99 3.19
N ALA A 121 -0.40 -12.84 2.59
CA ALA A 121 0.59 -12.20 1.73
C ALA A 121 0.68 -10.70 2.06
N GLY A 122 1.67 -10.04 1.46
CA GLY A 122 1.91 -8.65 1.73
C GLY A 122 3.17 -8.11 1.10
N PHE A 123 3.55 -6.91 1.52
CA PHE A 123 4.80 -6.30 1.10
C PHE A 123 5.47 -5.50 2.23
N MET A 124 6.78 -5.40 2.13
CA MET A 124 7.66 -4.68 3.05
C MET A 124 8.77 -3.97 2.28
N GLY A 125 9.36 -2.94 2.89
CA GLY A 125 10.56 -2.30 2.35
C GLY A 125 11.81 -2.85 3.02
N VAL A 126 12.76 -3.37 2.26
CA VAL A 126 14.01 -3.95 2.78
C VAL A 126 15.22 -3.28 2.13
N GLU A 127 16.39 -3.33 2.78
CA GLU A 127 17.63 -2.96 2.12
C GLU A 127 17.87 -3.85 0.88
N ARG A 128 18.37 -3.28 -0.20
CA ARG A 128 18.67 -4.04 -1.42
C ARG A 128 19.71 -5.11 -1.14
N GLY A 129 19.50 -6.31 -1.69
CA GLY A 129 20.39 -7.46 -1.48
C GLY A 129 20.32 -8.06 -0.07
N ALA A 130 19.44 -7.57 0.81
CA ALA A 130 19.26 -8.16 2.12
C ALA A 130 18.76 -9.61 2.00
N ARG A 131 19.26 -10.50 2.86
CA ARG A 131 18.81 -11.91 2.91
C ARG A 131 17.28 -11.99 3.00
N ALA A 132 16.69 -12.91 2.24
CA ALA A 132 15.27 -13.25 2.29
C ALA A 132 14.86 -13.66 3.72
N ARG A 133 14.12 -12.78 4.40
CA ARG A 133 13.59 -12.98 5.75
C ARG A 133 12.39 -12.07 5.99
N PHE A 134 11.48 -12.53 6.85
CA PHE A 134 10.36 -11.73 7.33
C PHE A 134 10.81 -10.78 8.44
N ASP A 135 10.48 -9.50 8.31
CA ASP A 135 10.64 -8.52 9.38
C ASP A 135 9.30 -7.80 9.60
N ALA A 136 8.64 -8.14 10.71
CA ALA A 136 7.35 -7.58 11.09
C ALA A 136 7.36 -6.04 11.21
N ARG A 137 8.52 -5.43 11.49
CA ARG A 137 8.66 -3.97 11.61
C ARG A 137 8.75 -3.29 10.25
N ALA A 138 9.16 -4.02 9.22
CA ALA A 138 9.27 -3.53 7.86
C ALA A 138 7.98 -3.71 7.04
N VAL A 139 7.04 -4.53 7.52
CA VAL A 139 5.75 -4.79 6.87
C VAL A 139 4.97 -3.50 6.68
N ARG A 140 4.66 -3.19 5.42
CA ARG A 140 3.84 -2.04 5.05
C ARG A 140 2.39 -2.41 4.91
N GLN A 141 2.12 -3.59 4.35
CA GLN A 141 0.78 -4.16 4.26
C GLN A 141 0.86 -5.69 4.36
N ARG A 142 -0.09 -6.27 5.09
CA ARG A 142 -0.37 -7.72 5.13
C ARG A 142 -1.88 -7.91 5.04
N PHE A 143 -2.28 -8.95 4.34
CA PHE A 143 -3.66 -9.37 4.17
C PHE A 143 -3.72 -10.89 4.17
N ASP A 144 -4.80 -11.43 4.71
CA ASP A 144 -5.02 -12.87 4.73
C ASP A 144 -5.56 -13.31 3.37
N LEU A 145 -5.18 -14.51 2.94
CA LEU A 145 -5.77 -15.16 1.78
C LEU A 145 -7.07 -15.82 2.24
N ALA A 146 -8.17 -15.50 1.58
CA ALA A 146 -9.49 -15.98 1.98
C ALA A 146 -10.42 -16.16 0.78
N GLY A 147 -11.48 -16.93 0.99
CA GLY A 147 -12.51 -17.22 0.00
C GLY A 147 -12.19 -18.43 -0.88
N ASP A 148 -13.20 -18.87 -1.62
CA ASP A 148 -13.13 -19.96 -2.60
C ASP A 148 -12.44 -19.50 -3.89
N ALA A 149 -11.17 -19.10 -3.76
CA ALA A 149 -10.34 -18.62 -4.85
C ALA A 149 -8.98 -19.32 -4.80
N LYS A 150 -8.36 -19.45 -5.98
CA LYS A 150 -7.06 -20.10 -6.17
C LYS A 150 -6.01 -19.19 -6.81
N ALA A 151 -6.41 -17.98 -7.20
CA ALA A 151 -5.52 -16.99 -7.79
C ALA A 151 -5.95 -15.60 -7.36
N LEU A 152 -5.02 -14.80 -6.85
CA LEU A 152 -5.25 -13.45 -6.35
C LEU A 152 -4.21 -12.48 -6.92
N VAL A 153 -4.69 -11.35 -7.43
CA VAL A 153 -3.90 -10.17 -7.77
C VAL A 153 -4.14 -9.13 -6.68
N PRO A 154 -3.25 -9.01 -5.69
CA PRO A 154 -3.50 -8.14 -4.54
C PRO A 154 -3.37 -6.67 -4.91
N MET A 155 -2.46 -6.32 -5.82
CA MET A 155 -2.17 -4.94 -6.18
C MET A 155 -1.58 -4.79 -7.58
N ILE A 156 -1.60 -3.55 -8.09
CA ILE A 156 -0.85 -3.13 -9.28
C ILE A 156 0.21 -2.14 -8.81
N VAL A 157 1.48 -2.48 -8.94
CA VAL A 157 2.59 -1.57 -8.61
C VAL A 157 2.92 -0.75 -9.85
N ASP A 158 2.64 0.55 -9.80
CA ASP A 158 3.02 1.53 -10.82
C ASP A 158 4.35 2.16 -10.43
N LEU A 159 5.41 1.79 -11.16
CA LEU A 159 6.78 2.21 -10.89
C LEU A 159 7.01 3.69 -11.28
N ARG A 160 6.14 4.28 -12.11
CA ARG A 160 6.23 5.70 -12.47
C ARG A 160 5.75 6.58 -11.32
N THR A 161 4.62 6.22 -10.73
CA THR A 161 4.00 6.97 -9.63
C THR A 161 4.47 6.51 -8.25
N LEU A 162 5.21 5.40 -8.18
CA LEU A 162 5.65 4.73 -6.94
C LEU A 162 4.47 4.42 -6.02
N ARG A 163 3.39 3.89 -6.61
CA ARG A 163 2.18 3.51 -5.91
C ARG A 163 1.84 2.04 -6.16
N ALA A 164 1.49 1.33 -5.09
CA ALA A 164 0.78 0.08 -5.15
C ALA A 164 -0.73 0.36 -5.06
N TRP A 165 -1.44 0.15 -6.17
CA TRP A 165 -2.89 0.28 -6.24
C TRP A 165 -3.53 -1.02 -5.78
N TRP A 166 -4.28 -0.95 -4.67
CA TRP A 166 -4.91 -2.10 -4.06
C TRP A 166 -6.02 -2.66 -4.96
N ALA A 167 -5.77 -3.82 -5.55
CA ALA A 167 -6.66 -4.43 -6.53
C ALA A 167 -7.59 -5.45 -5.87
N ASP A 168 -7.06 -6.28 -4.97
CA ASP A 168 -7.81 -7.32 -4.25
C ASP A 168 -8.80 -8.06 -5.17
N THR A 169 -8.27 -8.60 -6.27
CA THR A 169 -9.08 -9.19 -7.34
C THR A 169 -8.61 -10.61 -7.62
N THR A 170 -9.55 -11.55 -7.66
CA THR A 170 -9.27 -12.94 -8.00
C THR A 170 -9.27 -13.15 -9.50
N LEU A 171 -8.48 -14.13 -9.98
CA LEU A 171 -8.53 -14.56 -11.37
C LEU A 171 -9.40 -15.80 -11.49
N PRO A 172 -10.22 -15.92 -12.55
CA PRO A 172 -10.85 -17.18 -12.89
C PRO A 172 -9.77 -18.24 -13.16
N THR A 173 -9.83 -19.32 -12.41
CA THR A 173 -8.94 -20.48 -12.54
C THR A 173 -9.75 -21.67 -13.04
N GLY A 174 -9.25 -22.36 -14.07
CA GLY A 174 -9.78 -23.69 -14.46
C GLY A 174 -9.27 -24.77 -13.53
N ASP A 175 -9.49 -26.05 -13.87
CA ASP A 175 -8.85 -27.16 -13.16
C ASP A 175 -7.41 -27.38 -13.65
N GLY A 176 -6.53 -27.77 -12.73
CA GLY A 176 -5.13 -28.09 -12.99
C GLY A 176 -4.17 -26.93 -12.76
N ASN A 177 -2.89 -27.19 -12.97
CA ASN A 177 -1.81 -26.31 -12.52
C ASN A 177 -1.86 -24.89 -13.12
N HIS A 178 -1.67 -23.88 -12.26
CA HIS A 178 -1.69 -22.47 -12.63
C HIS A 178 -0.29 -21.90 -12.84
N SER A 179 -0.15 -20.97 -13.80
CA SER A 179 1.08 -20.21 -13.95
C SER A 179 0.80 -18.82 -14.52
N VAL A 180 1.62 -17.84 -14.11
CA VAL A 180 1.47 -16.45 -14.57
C VAL A 180 1.58 -16.33 -16.10
N TRP A 181 2.42 -17.15 -16.72
CA TRP A 181 2.58 -17.17 -18.18
C TRP A 181 1.26 -17.42 -18.94
N ARG A 182 0.40 -18.31 -18.41
CA ARG A 182 -0.92 -18.60 -18.98
C ARG A 182 -1.89 -17.44 -18.81
N HIS A 183 -1.77 -16.69 -17.71
CA HIS A 183 -2.69 -15.61 -17.36
C HIS A 183 -2.26 -14.21 -17.82
N LYS A 184 -1.08 -14.04 -18.46
CA LYS A 184 -0.53 -12.71 -18.82
C LYS A 184 -1.51 -11.78 -19.57
N GLU A 185 -2.31 -12.30 -20.51
CA GLU A 185 -3.28 -11.44 -21.23
C GLU A 185 -4.50 -11.06 -20.37
N ALA A 186 -4.91 -11.93 -19.45
CA ALA A 186 -5.97 -11.62 -18.50
C ALA A 186 -5.49 -10.61 -17.45
N LEU A 187 -4.28 -10.81 -16.93
CA LEU A 187 -3.58 -9.88 -16.03
C LEU A 187 -3.41 -8.50 -16.67
N ARG A 188 -3.03 -8.46 -17.95
CA ARG A 188 -2.92 -7.20 -18.71
C ARG A 188 -4.23 -6.43 -18.75
N ARG A 189 -5.33 -7.09 -19.11
CA ARG A 189 -6.66 -6.46 -19.19
C ARG A 189 -7.12 -5.97 -17.81
N LEU A 190 -7.06 -6.87 -16.83
CA LEU A 190 -7.42 -6.55 -15.44
C LEU A 190 -6.62 -5.38 -14.89
N GLY A 191 -5.30 -5.40 -15.06
CA GLY A 191 -4.41 -4.35 -14.59
C GLY A 191 -4.74 -3.00 -15.20
N ARG A 192 -4.90 -2.96 -16.54
CA ARG A 192 -5.27 -1.74 -17.26
C ARG A 192 -6.62 -1.19 -16.81
N ASP A 193 -7.65 -2.01 -16.85
CA ASP A 193 -9.03 -1.58 -16.61
C ASP A 193 -9.22 -1.11 -15.16
N LEU A 194 -8.61 -1.80 -14.18
CA LEU A 194 -8.63 -1.37 -12.79
C LEU A 194 -7.88 -0.06 -12.58
N LEU A 195 -6.69 0.09 -13.18
CA LEU A 195 -5.91 1.31 -13.02
C LEU A 195 -6.62 2.52 -13.65
N ASP A 196 -7.18 2.35 -14.86
CA ASP A 196 -7.99 3.39 -15.52
C ASP A 196 -9.19 3.80 -14.63
N ALA A 197 -9.88 2.82 -14.02
CA ALA A 197 -10.98 3.10 -13.10
C ALA A 197 -10.55 3.76 -11.78
N PHE A 198 -9.38 3.42 -11.24
CA PHE A 198 -8.88 4.01 -9.99
C PHE A 198 -8.35 5.43 -10.19
N GLN A 199 -7.87 5.75 -11.39
CA GLN A 199 -7.29 7.06 -11.72
C GLN A 199 -8.31 8.06 -12.27
N ALA A 200 -9.58 7.69 -12.42
CA ALA A 200 -10.64 8.56 -12.92
C ALA A 200 -10.86 9.84 -12.07
N GLY A 201 -10.40 9.85 -10.81
CA GLY A 201 -10.42 11.05 -9.95
C GLY A 201 -11.79 11.37 -9.34
N ASP A 202 -12.75 10.46 -9.42
CA ASP A 202 -14.12 10.59 -8.93
C ASP A 202 -14.30 10.17 -7.45
N ARG A 203 -13.23 9.68 -6.81
CA ARG A 203 -13.27 9.15 -5.44
C ARG A 203 -12.68 10.13 -4.44
N ALA A 204 -13.43 10.40 -3.38
CA ALA A 204 -12.90 11.09 -2.21
C ALA A 204 -11.81 10.25 -1.55
N THR A 205 -10.72 10.90 -1.17
CA THR A 205 -9.58 10.29 -0.47
C THR A 205 -9.58 10.66 1.01
N LEU A 206 -8.78 9.94 1.80
CA LEU A 206 -8.53 10.34 3.20
C LEU A 206 -7.84 11.71 3.29
N TRP A 207 -7.10 12.11 2.25
CA TRP A 207 -6.51 13.44 2.14
C TRP A 207 -7.59 14.52 1.99
N ASP A 208 -8.60 14.29 1.15
CA ASP A 208 -9.74 15.19 1.04
C ASP A 208 -10.40 15.37 2.41
N VAL A 209 -10.79 14.28 3.05
CA VAL A 209 -11.47 14.29 4.36
C VAL A 209 -10.63 15.01 5.42
N ALA A 210 -9.31 14.82 5.42
CA ALA A 210 -8.40 15.51 6.34
C ALA A 210 -8.36 17.02 6.07
N CYS A 211 -8.26 17.46 4.81
CA CYS A 211 -8.25 18.87 4.43
C CYS A 211 -9.55 19.56 4.80
N TRP A 212 -10.70 18.93 4.49
CA TRP A 212 -12.01 19.44 4.88
C TRP A 212 -12.17 19.52 6.40
N THR A 213 -11.70 18.51 7.14
CA THR A 213 -11.72 18.53 8.61
C THR A 213 -10.87 19.67 9.18
N ALA A 214 -9.64 19.85 8.67
CA ALA A 214 -8.74 20.90 9.10
C ALA A 214 -9.32 22.28 8.80
N ALA A 215 -9.80 22.50 7.57
CA ALA A 215 -10.42 23.75 7.17
C ALA A 215 -11.70 24.08 7.94
N ALA A 216 -12.47 23.06 8.37
CA ALA A 216 -13.69 23.23 9.15
C ALA A 216 -13.45 23.56 10.63
N ARG A 217 -12.34 23.08 11.21
CA ARG A 217 -12.16 23.03 12.68
C ARG A 217 -10.97 23.82 13.20
N THR A 218 -10.11 24.29 12.31
CA THR A 218 -8.93 25.06 12.69
C THR A 218 -9.20 26.54 12.42
N ASP A 219 -9.10 27.35 13.47
CA ASP A 219 -9.12 28.82 13.37
C ASP A 219 -7.71 29.43 13.31
N GLY A 220 -6.68 28.62 13.58
CA GLY A 220 -5.28 28.96 13.41
C GLY A 220 -4.63 28.31 12.18
N ASP A 221 -3.34 28.03 12.31
CA ASP A 221 -2.50 27.48 11.24
C ASP A 221 -2.85 26.02 10.93
N VAL A 222 -3.01 25.70 9.64
CA VAL A 222 -3.01 24.32 9.12
C VAL A 222 -1.61 24.00 8.60
N VAL A 223 -0.99 22.96 9.15
CA VAL A 223 0.36 22.54 8.75
C VAL A 223 0.29 21.26 7.93
N VAL A 224 0.81 21.30 6.71
CA VAL A 224 0.98 20.13 5.85
C VAL A 224 2.47 19.77 5.82
N ARG A 225 2.79 18.54 6.23
CA ARG A 225 4.14 17.98 6.14
C ARG A 225 4.29 17.19 4.85
N ASP A 226 5.30 17.51 4.05
CA ASP A 226 5.62 16.70 2.88
C ASP A 226 6.51 15.49 3.21
N ALA A 227 6.83 14.68 2.21
CA ALA A 227 7.62 13.46 2.40
C ALA A 227 9.07 13.72 2.84
N SER A 228 9.59 14.94 2.65
CA SER A 228 10.94 15.35 3.12
C SER A 228 10.93 15.80 4.58
N GLY A 229 9.75 15.98 5.18
CA GLY A 229 9.59 16.54 6.51
C GLY A 229 9.41 18.06 6.54
N ALA A 230 9.51 18.73 5.39
CA ALA A 230 9.27 20.17 5.29
C ALA A 230 7.80 20.51 5.57
N GLY A 231 7.60 21.63 6.25
CA GLY A 231 6.29 22.12 6.64
C GLY A 231 5.77 23.20 5.68
N ARG A 232 4.49 23.14 5.33
CA ARG A 232 3.77 24.20 4.64
C ARG A 232 2.64 24.67 5.52
N ILE A 233 2.64 25.96 5.84
CA ILE A 233 1.67 26.54 6.76
C ILE A 233 0.64 27.34 5.94
N TYR A 234 -0.63 27.00 6.15
CA TYR A 234 -1.77 27.67 5.54
C TYR A 234 -2.58 28.37 6.63
N ARG A 235 -2.91 29.64 6.40
CA ARG A 235 -3.73 30.48 7.27
C ARG A 235 -4.96 30.91 6.50
N ARG A 236 -6.13 30.63 7.06
CA ARG A 236 -7.38 31.08 6.44
C ARG A 236 -7.51 32.59 6.58
N ALA A 237 -7.77 33.31 5.49
CA ALA A 237 -8.11 34.72 5.60
C ALA A 237 -9.49 34.90 6.28
N ALA A 238 -9.75 36.08 6.84
CA ALA A 238 -10.99 36.32 7.59
C ALA A 238 -12.24 36.20 6.69
N ASP A 239 -12.11 36.58 5.43
CA ASP A 239 -13.13 36.56 4.38
C ASP A 239 -13.09 35.32 3.48
N GLU A 240 -12.08 34.45 3.61
CA GLU A 240 -11.94 33.22 2.83
C GLU A 240 -12.96 32.15 3.30
N PRO A 241 -13.89 31.70 2.43
CA PRO A 241 -14.79 30.60 2.75
C PRO A 241 -14.00 29.33 3.11
N ARG A 242 -14.46 28.59 4.13
CA ARG A 242 -13.78 27.35 4.56
C ARG A 242 -13.64 26.31 3.44
N ALA A 243 -14.57 26.29 2.49
CA ALA A 243 -14.49 25.42 1.33
C ALA A 243 -13.35 25.79 0.38
N GLU A 244 -13.15 27.08 0.11
CA GLU A 244 -12.02 27.55 -0.70
C GLU A 244 -10.69 27.30 0.00
N PHE A 245 -10.64 27.54 1.32
CA PHE A 245 -9.48 27.19 2.13
C PHE A 245 -9.15 25.70 2.10
N ALA A 246 -10.16 24.83 2.21
CA ALA A 246 -9.98 23.38 2.11
C ALA A 246 -9.37 22.97 0.76
N LEU A 247 -9.86 23.56 -0.34
CA LEU A 247 -9.32 23.34 -1.68
C LEU A 247 -7.88 23.85 -1.80
N ARG A 248 -7.59 25.04 -1.28
CA ARG A 248 -6.24 25.63 -1.28
C ARG A 248 -5.22 24.72 -0.59
N VAL A 249 -5.56 24.20 0.59
CA VAL A 249 -4.73 23.23 1.33
C VAL A 249 -4.62 21.91 0.56
N ARG A 250 -5.73 21.39 0.04
CA ARG A 250 -5.77 20.10 -0.66
C ARG A 250 -4.90 20.09 -1.90
N GLU A 251 -5.03 21.10 -2.75
CA GLU A 251 -4.31 21.23 -4.01
C GLU A 251 -2.85 21.68 -3.80
N GLY A 252 -2.49 22.04 -2.57
CA GLY A 252 -1.12 22.43 -2.23
C GLY A 252 -0.68 23.72 -2.94
N TRP A 253 -1.58 24.71 -3.02
CA TRP A 253 -1.25 26.05 -3.53
C TRP A 253 -0.15 26.72 -2.69
N GLU A 254 0.29 27.90 -3.11
CA GLU A 254 1.36 28.62 -2.39
C GLU A 254 1.00 28.80 -0.90
N PRO A 255 1.86 28.33 0.03
CA PRO A 255 1.59 28.43 1.46
C PRO A 255 1.84 29.85 1.95
N ASP A 256 1.14 30.25 3.01
CA ASP A 256 1.34 31.54 3.67
C ASP A 256 2.72 31.63 4.32
N VAL A 257 3.24 30.49 4.81
CA VAL A 257 4.63 30.38 5.30
C VAL A 257 5.22 29.04 4.86
N PRO A 258 6.26 29.02 4.02
CA PRO A 258 7.09 27.85 3.83
C PRO A 258 8.01 27.66 5.04
N ALA A 259 8.11 26.43 5.55
CA ALA A 259 8.95 26.11 6.70
C ALA A 259 9.85 24.90 6.41
N ALA A 260 11.11 24.98 6.82
CA ALA A 260 12.06 23.88 6.67
C ALA A 260 11.64 22.62 7.46
N THR A 261 10.87 22.80 8.54
CA THR A 261 10.35 21.73 9.39
C THR A 261 8.94 22.05 9.88
N VAL A 262 8.24 21.03 10.40
CA VAL A 262 6.98 21.23 11.13
C VAL A 262 7.23 22.06 12.40
N PRO A 263 6.36 23.04 12.74
CA PRO A 263 6.48 23.81 13.97
C PRO A 263 6.42 22.95 15.22
N ASP A 264 6.99 23.46 16.32
CA ASP A 264 6.81 22.84 17.63
C ASP A 264 5.33 22.83 18.04
N LEU A 265 4.84 21.63 18.36
CA LEU A 265 3.46 21.35 18.74
C LEU A 265 3.28 21.14 20.25
N ALA A 266 4.36 21.25 21.03
CA ALA A 266 4.31 21.07 22.48
C ALA A 266 3.27 21.99 23.13
N GLY A 267 2.39 21.40 23.96
CA GLY A 267 1.33 22.11 24.67
C GLY A 267 0.20 22.64 23.76
N ARG A 268 0.21 22.34 22.46
CA ARG A 268 -0.87 22.71 21.54
C ARG A 268 -1.93 21.62 21.49
N ARG A 269 -3.19 22.06 21.32
CA ARG A 269 -4.30 21.16 20.97
C ARG A 269 -4.40 21.04 19.45
N VAL A 270 -4.19 19.84 18.92
CA VAL A 270 -4.11 19.59 17.47
C VAL A 270 -5.11 18.54 17.00
N PHE A 271 -5.52 18.67 15.74
CA PHE A 271 -5.98 17.54 14.96
C PHE A 271 -4.84 17.10 14.05
N ALA A 272 -4.39 15.86 14.20
CA ALA A 272 -3.38 15.26 13.34
C ALA A 272 -4.02 14.19 12.45
N ALA A 273 -3.80 14.29 11.14
CA ALA A 273 -4.16 13.27 10.17
C ALA A 273 -2.88 12.76 9.51
N LEU A 274 -2.48 11.53 9.83
CA LEU A 274 -1.16 11.00 9.46
C LEU A 274 -1.26 9.67 8.72
N GLU A 275 -0.35 9.46 7.77
CA GLU A 275 -0.15 8.13 7.16
C GLU A 275 0.48 7.18 8.19
N TYR A 276 1.60 7.56 8.78
CA TYR A 276 2.24 6.90 9.91
C TYR A 276 2.13 7.81 11.13
N ALA A 277 1.84 7.24 12.32
CA ALA A 277 1.72 8.01 13.56
C ALA A 277 3.09 8.53 14.07
N GLU A 278 3.77 9.32 13.26
CA GLU A 278 5.08 9.92 13.48
C GLU A 278 4.90 11.44 13.71
N LEU A 279 4.71 11.82 14.96
CA LEU A 279 4.70 13.21 15.42
C LEU A 279 5.81 13.43 16.45
N PRO A 280 6.42 14.62 16.52
CA PRO A 280 7.22 15.02 17.68
C PRO A 280 6.33 15.18 18.92
N GLU A 281 6.92 14.98 20.10
CA GLU A 281 6.21 14.81 21.38
C GLU A 281 5.36 16.02 21.84
N ALA A 282 4.40 15.71 22.74
CA ALA A 282 3.70 16.65 23.64
C ALA A 282 2.51 17.49 23.11
N ALA A 283 1.83 17.04 22.05
CA ALA A 283 0.54 17.62 21.64
C ALA A 283 -0.67 16.87 22.25
N GLU A 284 -1.73 17.61 22.56
CA GLU A 284 -3.03 17.05 22.99
C GLU A 284 -4.08 17.18 21.87
N GLY A 285 -5.22 16.49 21.96
CA GLY A 285 -6.29 16.61 20.98
C GLY A 285 -6.68 15.30 20.31
N THR A 286 -6.70 15.25 18.98
CA THR A 286 -7.20 14.09 18.24
C THR A 286 -6.26 13.64 17.13
N LEU A 287 -6.16 12.32 16.97
CA LEU A 287 -5.28 11.67 15.99
C LEU A 287 -6.09 10.74 15.09
N TYR A 288 -6.13 11.06 13.80
CA TYR A 288 -6.35 10.06 12.77
C TYR A 288 -4.98 9.58 12.26
N ARG A 289 -4.80 8.26 12.23
CA ARG A 289 -3.61 7.65 11.65
C ARG A 289 -3.94 6.37 10.92
N LEU A 290 -3.40 6.21 9.71
CA LEU A 290 -3.59 5.00 8.93
C LEU A 290 -2.81 3.86 9.59
N PHE A 291 -1.48 3.96 9.63
CA PHE A 291 -0.58 2.98 10.22
C PHE A 291 -0.15 3.36 11.65
N PRO A 292 -0.03 2.38 12.57
CA PRO A 292 0.52 2.60 13.91
C PRO A 292 1.90 3.25 13.90
N GLY A 293 2.28 3.88 15.00
CA GLY A 293 3.55 4.59 15.14
C GLY A 293 3.72 5.20 16.54
N PRO A 294 4.85 5.89 16.80
CA PRO A 294 5.18 6.43 18.11
C PRO A 294 4.06 7.28 18.76
N ALA A 295 3.30 8.00 17.95
CA ALA A 295 2.23 8.87 18.43
C ALA A 295 1.00 8.14 18.99
N ASP A 296 0.90 6.83 18.82
CA ASP A 296 -0.10 6.01 19.53
C ASP A 296 0.13 5.98 21.05
N ALA A 297 1.35 6.27 21.50
CA ALA A 297 1.68 6.40 22.92
C ALA A 297 1.38 7.80 23.50
N TYR A 298 1.06 8.77 22.64
CA TYR A 298 0.73 10.12 23.08
C TYR A 298 -0.74 10.22 23.50
N GLY A 299 -1.08 11.14 24.39
CA GLY A 299 -2.45 11.34 24.92
C GLY A 299 -3.49 11.85 23.90
N LEU A 300 -3.29 11.62 22.60
CA LEU A 300 -4.19 12.02 21.53
C LEU A 300 -5.39 11.05 21.44
N GLY A 301 -6.60 11.59 21.40
CA GLY A 301 -7.82 10.81 21.19
C GLY A 301 -7.87 10.24 19.77
N ARG A 302 -7.69 8.91 19.64
CA ARG A 302 -7.71 8.22 18.35
C ARG A 302 -9.06 8.32 17.64
N ARG A 303 -9.02 8.55 16.33
CA ARG A 303 -10.17 8.58 15.40
C ARG A 303 -9.95 7.63 14.24
N THR A 304 -11.04 7.06 13.75
CA THR A 304 -11.11 6.23 12.55
C THR A 304 -11.47 7.07 11.33
N ALA A 305 -11.34 6.49 10.13
CA ALA A 305 -11.81 7.14 8.90
C ALA A 305 -13.34 7.41 8.97
N GLY A 306 -14.11 6.46 9.51
CA GLY A 306 -15.54 6.60 9.74
C GLY A 306 -15.87 7.77 10.67
N ASP A 307 -15.10 7.95 11.76
CA ASP A 307 -15.28 9.09 12.68
C ASP A 307 -15.05 10.44 11.99
N LEU A 308 -14.15 10.51 11.00
CA LEU A 308 -13.91 11.74 10.24
C LEU A 308 -15.05 12.01 9.26
N VAL A 309 -15.49 10.99 8.53
CA VAL A 309 -16.58 11.11 7.54
C VAL A 309 -17.92 11.43 8.21
N ALA A 310 -18.24 10.79 9.34
CA ALA A 310 -19.49 11.05 10.09
C ALA A 310 -19.62 12.50 10.57
N ARG A 311 -18.52 13.27 10.61
CA ARG A 311 -18.53 14.69 10.98
C ARG A 311 -18.83 15.63 9.82
N LEU A 312 -18.82 15.11 8.59
CA LEU A 312 -19.15 15.83 7.37
C LEU A 312 -20.65 15.67 7.00
N GLU A 313 -21.45 15.06 7.88
CA GLU A 313 -22.89 14.95 7.67
C GLU A 313 -23.50 16.34 7.43
N PRO A 314 -24.41 16.48 6.44
CA PRO A 314 -25.10 17.74 6.23
C PRO A 314 -25.78 18.16 7.53
N GLY A 315 -25.66 19.44 7.90
CA GLY A 315 -26.39 19.97 9.05
C GLY A 315 -27.87 19.62 8.91
N ARG A 316 -28.49 19.09 9.97
CA ARG A 316 -29.94 18.92 9.98
C ARG A 316 -30.58 20.28 9.67
N PRO A 317 -31.56 20.31 8.75
CA PRO A 317 -32.24 21.55 8.37
C PRO A 317 -32.90 22.23 9.58
#